data_AF-A0A531B3U1-F1
#
_entry.id   AF-A0A531B3U1-F1
#
_cell.length_a   1.000
_cell.length_b   1.000
_cell.length_c   1.000
_cell.angle_alpha   90.00
_cell.angle_beta   90.00
_cell.angle_gamma   90.00
#
_symmetry.space_group_name_H-M   'P 1'
#
loop_
_entity.id
_entity.type
_entity.pdbx_description
1 polymer ?
#
loop_
_entity_poly.entity_id
_entity_poly.type
_entity_poly.pdbx_seq_one_letter_code
_entity_poly.pdbx_strand_id
1 'polypeptide(L)' 'RERALRLLCLSGLSGFPQITLPLGLVDGAPFGLSLLGPKNSDRQLMALAARILSARQRSA' A
#
# COMPACT_ATOMS: atom_id res chain seq x y z
N ARG A 1 9.61 11.27 6.80
CA ARG A 1 9.22 10.41 7.95
C ARG A 1 7.84 10.80 8.49
N GLU A 2 7.59 12.07 8.83
CA GLU A 2 6.29 12.53 9.35
C GLU A 2 5.08 12.24 8.43
N ARG A 3 5.21 12.41 7.12
CA ARG A 3 4.12 12.12 6.17
C ARG A 3 3.73 10.64 6.15
N ALA A 4 4.71 9.75 6.27
CA ALA A 4 4.47 8.30 6.35
C ALA A 4 3.80 7.92 7.68
N LEU A 5 4.21 8.54 8.80
CA LEU A 5 3.56 8.34 10.10
C LEU A 5 2.09 8.79 10.08
N ARG A 6 1.79 9.95 9.50
CA ARG A 6 0.40 10.43 9.37
C ARG A 6 -0.49 9.47 8.57
N LEU A 7 0.04 8.85 7.53
CA LEU A 7 -0.68 7.85 6.74
C LEU A 7 -0.87 6.54 7.50
N LEU A 8 0.11 6.12 8.30
CA LEU A 8 0.10 4.85 9.03
C LEU A 8 -0.74 4.90 10.32
N CYS A 9 -0.75 6.06 11.02
CA CYS A 9 -1.53 6.29 12.23
C CYS A 9 -3.04 6.15 12.00
N LEU A 10 -3.52 6.43 10.78
CA LEU A 10 -4.93 6.28 10.43
C LEU A 10 -5.41 4.83 10.58
N SER A 11 -4.60 3.83 10.20
CA SER A 11 -4.99 2.41 10.34
C SER A 11 -5.14 1.97 11.79
N GLY A 12 -4.16 2.29 12.63
CA GLY A 12 -4.16 1.91 14.05
C GLY A 12 -5.26 2.61 14.86
N LEU A 13 -5.59 3.85 14.51
CA LEU A 13 -6.64 4.62 15.20
C LEU A 13 -8.06 4.32 14.69
N SER A 14 -8.22 3.90 13.44
CA SER A 14 -9.54 3.57 12.84
C SER A 14 -9.89 2.07 12.88
N GLY A 15 -8.92 1.19 13.10
CA GLY A 15 -9.08 -0.26 13.00
C GLY A 15 -9.26 -0.75 11.55
N PHE A 16 -8.84 0.06 10.57
CA PHE A 16 -8.94 -0.26 9.15
C PHE A 16 -7.65 -0.91 8.64
N PRO A 17 -7.72 -1.97 7.82
CA PRO A 17 -6.54 -2.64 7.30
C PRO A 17 -5.76 -1.74 6.33
N GLN A 18 -4.44 -1.72 6.46
CA GLN A 18 -3.53 -0.96 5.59
C GLN A 18 -2.39 -1.85 5.11
N ILE A 19 -1.98 -1.69 3.85
CA ILE A 19 -0.82 -2.37 3.27
C ILE A 19 0.05 -1.38 2.49
N THR A 20 1.37 -1.54 2.56
CA THR A 20 2.33 -0.73 1.80
C THR A 20 3.04 -1.61 0.78
N LEU A 21 3.01 -1.18 -0.49
CA LEU A 21 3.57 -1.89 -1.63
C LEU A 21 4.83 -1.16 -2.12
N PRO A 22 6.01 -1.79 -2.11
CA PRO A 22 7.18 -1.26 -2.82
C PRO A 22 6.97 -1.47 -4.33
N LEU A 23 7.17 -0.42 -5.13
CA LEU A 23 6.89 -0.45 -6.58
C LEU A 23 8.11 -0.21 -7.46
N GLY A 24 9.25 0.16 -6.87
CA GLY A 24 10.52 0.28 -7.58
C GLY A 24 11.28 1.54 -7.19
N LEU A 25 12.13 2.01 -8.11
CA LEU A 25 12.88 3.26 -7.97
C LEU A 25 12.34 4.29 -8.97
N VAL A 26 12.25 5.54 -8.56
CA VAL A 26 12.05 6.71 -9.41
C VAL A 26 13.20 7.65 -9.11
N ASP A 27 13.96 8.04 -10.14
CA ASP A 27 15.16 8.87 -10.01
C ASP A 27 16.17 8.33 -8.98
N GLY A 28 16.32 7.00 -8.91
CA GLY A 28 17.21 6.32 -7.96
C GLY A 28 16.68 6.24 -6.52
N ALA A 29 15.49 6.77 -6.24
CA ALA A 29 14.87 6.74 -4.91
C ALA A 29 13.70 5.74 -4.85
N PRO A 30 13.52 5.01 -3.72
CA PRO A 30 12.42 4.05 -3.57
C PRO A 30 11.05 4.72 -3.61
N PHE A 31 10.18 4.17 -4.44
CA PHE A 31 8.79 4.58 -4.59
C PHE A 31 7.85 3.40 -4.26
N GLY A 32 6.75 3.71 -3.59
CA GLY A 32 5.74 2.73 -3.21
C GLY A 32 4.37 3.37 -2.99
N LEU A 33 3.35 2.53 -2.86
CA LEU A 33 1.97 2.95 -2.58
C LEU A 33 1.49 2.34 -1.27
N SER A 34 0.87 3.15 -0.42
CA SER A 34 0.14 2.67 0.76
C SER A 34 -1.35 2.69 0.47
N LEU A 35 -2.03 1.56 0.69
CA LEU A 35 -3.46 1.37 0.47
C LEU A 35 -4.14 1.15 1.82
N LEU A 36 -5.27 1.82 2.04
CA LEU A 36 -6.14 1.64 3.21
C LEU A 36 -7.46 1.04 2.73
N GLY A 37 -7.89 -0.07 3.33
CA GLY A 37 -9.17 -0.71 3.07
C GLY A 37 -10.19 -0.43 4.17
N PRO A 38 -11.49 -0.64 3.92
CA PRO A 38 -12.51 -0.59 4.97
C PRO A 38 -12.32 -1.70 6.02
N LYS A 39 -12.97 -1.54 7.19
CA LYS A 39 -12.92 -2.53 8.27
C LYS A 39 -13.26 -3.95 7.77
N ASN A 40 -12.51 -4.95 8.25
CA ASN A 40 -12.66 -6.37 7.94
C ASN A 40 -12.48 -6.75 6.45
N SER A 41 -11.83 -5.90 5.64
CA SER A 41 -11.63 -6.13 4.20
C SER A 41 -10.23 -6.65 3.84
N ASP A 42 -9.51 -7.25 4.78
CA ASP A 42 -8.09 -7.65 4.64
C ASP A 42 -7.83 -8.49 3.39
N ARG A 43 -8.68 -9.51 3.15
CA ARG A 43 -8.56 -10.38 1.96
C ARG A 43 -8.75 -9.61 0.65
N GLN A 44 -9.68 -8.65 0.61
CA GLN A 44 -9.94 -7.83 -0.57
C GLN A 44 -8.79 -6.85 -0.81
N LEU A 45 -8.26 -6.26 0.27
CA LEU A 45 -7.09 -5.39 0.23
C LEU A 45 -5.85 -6.14 -0.27
N MET A 46 -5.62 -7.36 0.21
CA MET A 46 -4.55 -8.24 -0.29
C MET A 46 -4.75 -8.62 -1.77
N ALA A 47 -5.96 -8.97 -2.18
CA ALA A 47 -6.24 -9.29 -3.58
C ALA A 47 -5.99 -8.10 -4.52
N LEU A 48 -6.36 -6.89 -4.10
CA LEU A 48 -6.04 -5.67 -4.85
C LEU A 48 -4.53 -5.42 -4.92
N ALA A 49 -3.83 -5.55 -3.79
CA ALA A 49 -2.38 -5.42 -3.73
C ALA A 49 -1.67 -6.39 -4.68
N ALA A 50 -2.06 -7.66 -4.69
CA ALA A 50 -1.53 -8.66 -5.59
C ALA A 50 -1.78 -8.29 -7.06
N ARG A 51 -2.99 -7.86 -7.41
CA ARG A 51 -3.32 -7.39 -8.77
C ARG A 51 -2.45 -6.22 -9.22
N ILE A 52 -2.18 -5.26 -8.33
CA ILE A 52 -1.31 -4.11 -8.63
C ILE A 52 0.12 -4.59 -8.92
N LEU A 53 0.67 -5.46 -8.08
CA LEU A 53 2.02 -6.01 -8.27
C LEU A 53 2.13 -6.81 -9.57
N SER A 54 1.15 -7.67 -9.88
CA SER A 54 1.13 -8.43 -11.13
C SER A 54 0.91 -7.55 -12.38
N ALA A 55 0.18 -6.44 -12.26
CA ALA A 55 0.08 -5.47 -13.34
C ALA A 55 1.41 -4.75 -13.60
N ARG A 56 2.17 -4.45 -12.54
CA ARG A 56 3.51 -3.83 -12.67
C ARG A 56 4.51 -4.74 -13.35
N GLN A 57 4.50 -6.03 -13.02
CA GLN A 57 5.38 -7.03 -13.65
C GLN A 57 5.15 -7.19 -15.16
N ARG A 58 3.98 -6.81 -15.68
CA ARG A 58 3.68 -6.88 -17.12
C ARG A 58 4.08 -5.64 -17.90
N SER A 59 4.39 -4.54 -17.21
CA SER A 59 4.77 -3.26 -17.81
C SER A 59 6.27 -3.00 -17.77
N ALA A 60 7.04 -3.91 -17.17
CA ALA A 60 8.51 -3.95 -17.17
C ALA A 60 8.98 -5.02 -18.16
#